data_AF-A0AA94I0A0-F1
#
_entry.id   AF-A0AA94I0A0-F1
#
_cell.length_a   1.000
_cell.length_b   1.000
_cell.length_c   1.000
_cell.angle_alpha   90.00
_cell.angle_beta   90.00
_cell.angle_gamma   90.00
#
_symmetry.space_group_name_H-M   'P 1'
#
loop_
_entity.id
_entity.type
_entity.pdbx_description
1 polymer ?
#
loop_
_entity_poly.entity_id
_entity_poly.type
_entity_poly.pdbx_seq_one_letter_code
_entity_poly.pdbx_strand_id
1 'polypeptide(L)'
;MKKILAFICAVAILFQGQVAFAAPLIGGIAKDATAPLITEESTEIATYNGEEGDPYAFRIIPLNSATYTIQTISTIDTIGELFQSDNPTSIVTDDDGGEDGNFKITQYLEAGTTYYLCVVNYTVDGDVVTLNITGGGLSTDPPVLNTTNPSGGRSGTVYAGHTFTATGGTGDIIYTVTSGSLPAGLSLASNGALSGTPTEEGSFTFTVTATDSATTPISDSHSYTILIGAPFSTDAALKASSTVKGVTVTSLGTPNASLSSETAGAVTITAAKAADTSNATTFVTLFDKNDTNATVKAVKYASGTTDFSDFDVAMAYTNATIADGDFFIVRVMAEDSTTINYYRINVTVTAAQNTAKAITAFTFNGLTPAVTGTVNEGAKTIALSVPYGTDVTALVPSITHSGASVSPNTGVAQNFTNSVTYTVTAE
;
A
#
# COMPACT_ATOMS: atom_id res chain seq x y z
N MET A 1 12.37 32.91 -51.30
CA MET A 1 11.01 32.72 -50.73
C MET A 1 10.22 31.75 -51.61
N LYS A 2 9.12 31.19 -51.09
CA LYS A 2 8.02 30.42 -51.73
C LYS A 2 7.80 30.71 -53.25
N LYS A 3 7.30 29.79 -54.11
CA LYS A 3 6.45 28.59 -53.89
C LYS A 3 6.43 27.64 -55.10
N ILE A 4 5.97 26.41 -54.85
CA ILE A 4 5.50 25.32 -55.74
C ILE A 4 4.72 25.76 -57.01
N LEU A 5 4.94 25.07 -58.14
CA LEU A 5 3.85 24.44 -58.94
C LEU A 5 4.37 23.30 -59.83
N ALA A 6 3.78 22.11 -59.70
CA ALA A 6 4.01 20.96 -60.60
C ALA A 6 2.86 20.86 -61.62
N PHE A 7 3.15 20.29 -62.79
CA PHE A 7 2.26 20.31 -63.96
C PHE A 7 1.01 19.42 -63.81
N ILE A 8 -0.14 19.96 -64.20
CA ILE A 8 -1.34 19.19 -64.55
C ILE A 8 -1.31 18.95 -66.06
N CYS A 9 -1.61 17.73 -66.51
CA CYS A 9 -1.80 17.42 -67.93
C CYS A 9 -2.81 16.29 -68.15
N ALA A 10 -4.05 16.63 -68.54
CA ALA A 10 -4.89 15.86 -69.47
C ALA A 10 -6.15 16.67 -69.88
N VAL A 11 -6.45 16.67 -71.19
CA VAL A 11 -7.53 17.42 -71.89
C VAL A 11 -7.84 16.64 -73.19
N ALA A 12 -9.07 16.38 -73.66
CA ALA A 12 -10.43 16.74 -73.24
C ALA A 12 -11.39 15.50 -73.37
N ILE A 13 -12.64 15.47 -72.90
CA ILE A 13 -13.90 15.99 -73.54
C ILE A 13 -13.98 15.63 -75.04
N LEU A 14 -14.99 14.96 -75.64
CA LEU A 14 -16.44 14.90 -75.43
C LEU A 14 -17.04 13.63 -76.12
N PHE A 15 -17.93 12.87 -75.47
CA PHE A 15 -19.10 12.25 -76.12
C PHE A 15 -20.16 11.93 -75.03
N GLN A 16 -21.44 11.87 -75.42
CA GLN A 16 -22.56 12.07 -74.49
C GLN A 16 -22.95 10.81 -73.69
N GLY A 17 -23.27 10.98 -72.40
CA GLY A 17 -24.34 10.19 -71.79
C GLY A 17 -24.02 9.22 -70.63
N GLN A 18 -22.93 9.39 -69.87
CA GLN A 18 -22.81 8.82 -68.51
C GLN A 18 -22.07 9.82 -67.59
N VAL A 19 -22.49 9.91 -66.33
CA VAL A 19 -21.84 10.77 -65.33
C VAL A 19 -20.74 9.96 -64.67
N ALA A 20 -19.49 10.13 -65.13
CA ALA A 20 -18.33 9.60 -64.43
C ALA A 20 -18.13 10.39 -63.13
N PHE A 21 -18.69 9.89 -62.03
CA PHE A 21 -18.32 10.35 -60.70
C PHE A 21 -16.88 9.94 -60.43
N ALA A 22 -16.01 10.91 -60.12
CA ALA A 22 -14.68 10.61 -59.65
C ALA A 22 -14.79 10.09 -58.21
N ALA A 23 -14.55 8.80 -58.00
CA ALA A 23 -14.57 8.20 -56.67
C ALA A 23 -13.59 8.95 -55.73
N PRO A 24 -14.00 9.26 -54.48
CA PRO A 24 -13.11 9.87 -53.50
C PRO A 24 -11.95 8.92 -53.18
N LEU A 25 -10.78 9.48 -52.85
CA LEU A 25 -9.57 8.69 -52.61
C LEU A 25 -9.67 7.91 -51.28
N ILE A 26 -10.06 6.63 -51.35
CA ILE A 26 -10.42 5.75 -50.22
C ILE A 26 -9.31 5.60 -49.15
N GLY A 27 -8.05 5.81 -49.51
CA GLY A 27 -6.88 5.58 -48.66
C GLY A 27 -6.76 6.40 -47.35
N GLY A 28 -7.70 7.29 -47.04
CA GLY A 28 -7.75 8.03 -45.77
C GLY A 28 -8.34 7.23 -44.59
N ILE A 29 -9.22 6.25 -44.86
CA ILE A 29 -9.96 5.48 -43.85
C ILE A 29 -9.49 4.00 -43.79
N ALA A 30 -8.78 3.56 -44.83
CA ALA A 30 -8.44 2.16 -45.14
C ALA A 30 -7.58 1.36 -44.12
N LYS A 31 -7.17 1.93 -42.98
CA LYS A 31 -6.30 1.28 -41.98
C LYS A 31 -6.64 1.61 -40.53
N ASP A 32 -7.93 1.71 -40.21
CA ASP A 32 -8.36 1.84 -38.82
C ASP A 32 -8.16 0.52 -38.07
N ALA A 33 -7.22 0.48 -37.12
CA ALA A 33 -6.99 -0.69 -36.27
C ALA A 33 -8.18 -1.06 -35.36
N THR A 34 -9.15 -0.14 -35.20
CA THR A 34 -10.40 -0.35 -34.47
C THR A 34 -11.52 -0.92 -35.36
N ALA A 35 -11.28 -1.09 -36.66
CA ALA A 35 -12.21 -1.74 -37.58
C ALA A 35 -12.56 -3.17 -37.10
N PRO A 36 -13.84 -3.60 -37.23
CA PRO A 36 -14.28 -4.93 -36.82
C PRO A 36 -13.52 -6.03 -37.58
N LEU A 37 -13.10 -7.06 -36.85
CA LEU A 37 -12.50 -8.26 -37.43
C LEU A 37 -13.61 -9.20 -37.92
N ILE A 38 -13.53 -9.61 -39.20
CA ILE A 38 -14.39 -10.66 -39.73
C ILE A 38 -13.85 -12.01 -39.27
N THR A 39 -14.68 -12.74 -38.54
CA THR A 39 -14.34 -14.00 -37.87
C THR A 39 -15.15 -15.20 -38.39
N GLU A 40 -16.16 -14.95 -39.21
CA GLU A 40 -17.09 -15.94 -39.79
C GLU A 40 -17.10 -15.81 -41.32
N GLU A 41 -17.34 -16.91 -42.05
CA GLU A 41 -17.35 -16.93 -43.53
C GLU A 41 -18.49 -16.14 -44.18
N SER A 42 -19.48 -15.71 -43.37
CA SER A 42 -20.57 -14.83 -43.77
C SER A 42 -20.88 -13.85 -42.65
N THR A 43 -21.01 -12.56 -42.95
CA THR A 43 -21.32 -11.50 -41.98
C THR A 43 -22.22 -10.46 -42.63
N GLU A 44 -23.30 -10.09 -41.95
CA GLU A 44 -24.17 -8.98 -42.36
C GLU A 44 -23.44 -7.65 -42.14
N ILE A 45 -23.30 -6.83 -43.18
CA ILE A 45 -22.80 -5.46 -43.05
C ILE A 45 -23.95 -4.61 -42.51
N ALA A 46 -23.76 -4.05 -41.32
CA ALA A 46 -24.75 -3.16 -40.70
C ALA A 46 -25.04 -1.95 -41.63
N THR A 47 -26.31 -1.84 -42.03
CA THR A 47 -26.77 -0.84 -43.01
C THR A 47 -26.57 0.59 -42.50
N TYR A 48 -26.36 1.49 -43.46
CA TYR A 48 -25.76 2.80 -43.23
C TYR A 48 -26.70 3.87 -42.65
N ASN A 49 -26.12 4.87 -41.95
CA ASN A 49 -26.84 5.93 -41.21
C ASN A 49 -26.45 7.37 -41.63
N GLY A 50 -26.23 7.63 -42.93
CA GLY A 50 -26.47 8.96 -43.53
C GLY A 50 -25.31 9.67 -44.27
N GLU A 51 -25.49 9.83 -45.60
CA GLU A 51 -24.61 10.37 -46.68
C GLU A 51 -23.97 9.36 -47.71
N GLU A 52 -24.46 9.40 -48.95
CA GLU A 52 -24.12 8.45 -50.04
C GLU A 52 -22.61 8.35 -50.33
N GLY A 53 -22.02 7.15 -50.22
CA GLY A 53 -20.65 6.84 -50.66
C GLY A 53 -19.56 6.72 -49.57
N ASP A 54 -19.91 6.65 -48.28
CA ASP A 54 -18.94 6.45 -47.21
C ASP A 54 -18.35 5.01 -47.17
N PRO A 55 -17.03 4.85 -46.95
CA PRO A 55 -16.38 3.54 -46.86
C PRO A 55 -16.47 2.87 -45.48
N TYR A 56 -16.76 1.57 -45.48
CA TYR A 56 -16.69 0.68 -44.33
C TYR A 56 -15.37 -0.10 -44.32
N ALA A 57 -14.62 -0.03 -43.21
CA ALA A 57 -13.40 -0.82 -43.02
C ALA A 57 -13.66 -2.07 -42.18
N PHE A 58 -13.06 -3.19 -42.60
CA PHE A 58 -13.02 -4.46 -41.88
C PHE A 58 -11.58 -4.97 -41.79
N ARG A 59 -11.24 -5.66 -40.70
CA ARG A 59 -10.02 -6.47 -40.61
C ARG A 59 -10.32 -7.90 -41.09
N ILE A 60 -9.35 -8.49 -41.79
CA ILE A 60 -9.33 -9.91 -42.18
C ILE A 60 -7.98 -10.48 -41.74
N ILE A 61 -8.00 -11.63 -41.06
CA ILE A 61 -6.79 -12.39 -40.72
C ILE A 61 -6.97 -13.81 -41.26
N PRO A 62 -6.26 -14.20 -42.33
CA PRO A 62 -6.31 -15.55 -42.89
C PRO A 62 -5.83 -16.58 -41.87
N LEU A 63 -6.57 -17.69 -41.72
CA LEU A 63 -6.12 -18.82 -40.90
C LEU A 63 -5.05 -19.65 -41.64
N ASN A 64 -5.22 -19.82 -42.96
CA ASN A 64 -4.29 -20.56 -43.81
C ASN A 64 -3.83 -19.70 -44.99
N SER A 65 -2.57 -19.87 -45.42
CA SER A 65 -2.04 -19.20 -46.61
C SER A 65 -2.68 -19.83 -47.86
N ALA A 66 -3.61 -19.11 -48.48
CA ALA A 66 -4.49 -19.64 -49.51
C ALA A 66 -5.08 -18.52 -50.38
N THR A 67 -5.74 -18.89 -51.47
CA THR A 67 -6.61 -17.98 -52.22
C THR A 67 -7.95 -17.85 -51.50
N TYR A 68 -8.36 -16.62 -51.23
CA TYR A 68 -9.66 -16.26 -50.67
C TYR A 68 -10.49 -15.56 -51.73
N THR A 69 -11.79 -15.84 -51.75
CA THR A 69 -12.80 -15.07 -52.48
C THR A 69 -13.62 -14.29 -51.48
N ILE A 70 -13.53 -12.97 -51.57
CA ILE A 70 -14.23 -11.97 -50.76
C ILE A 70 -15.24 -11.29 -51.69
N GLN A 71 -16.52 -11.41 -51.42
CA GLN A 71 -17.58 -10.82 -52.24
C GLN A 71 -18.76 -10.36 -51.39
N THR A 72 -19.42 -9.30 -51.83
CA THR A 72 -20.74 -8.92 -51.32
C THR A 72 -21.84 -9.65 -52.09
N ILE A 73 -22.96 -9.89 -51.42
CA ILE A 73 -24.22 -10.37 -52.01
C ILE A 73 -25.32 -9.43 -51.54
N SER A 74 -25.88 -8.68 -52.48
CA SER A 74 -26.95 -7.70 -52.25
C SER A 74 -27.61 -7.32 -53.59
N THR A 75 -28.67 -6.51 -53.56
CA THR A 75 -29.22 -5.84 -54.75
C THR A 75 -28.62 -4.44 -54.97
N ILE A 76 -27.52 -4.14 -54.29
CA ILE A 76 -26.84 -2.83 -54.24
C ILE A 76 -25.53 -2.94 -55.02
N ASP A 77 -25.16 -1.87 -55.71
CA ASP A 77 -23.84 -1.68 -56.33
C ASP A 77 -22.80 -1.39 -55.22
N THR A 78 -21.70 -2.16 -55.19
CA THR A 78 -20.72 -2.11 -54.11
C THR A 78 -19.29 -2.27 -54.62
N ILE A 79 -18.36 -1.45 -54.13
CA ILE A 79 -16.93 -1.50 -54.48
C ILE A 79 -16.12 -2.04 -53.30
N GLY A 80 -15.25 -3.01 -53.58
CA GLY A 80 -14.27 -3.55 -52.65
C GLY A 80 -12.86 -3.04 -52.95
N GLU A 81 -12.09 -2.70 -51.91
CA GLU A 81 -10.65 -2.44 -52.02
C GLU A 81 -9.89 -3.09 -50.85
N LEU A 82 -8.86 -3.89 -51.15
CA LEU A 82 -8.13 -4.69 -50.17
C LEU A 82 -6.70 -4.16 -49.98
N PHE A 83 -6.28 -4.00 -48.72
CA PHE A 83 -4.97 -3.50 -48.32
C PHE A 83 -4.25 -4.49 -47.39
N GLN A 84 -2.91 -4.49 -47.41
CA GLN A 84 -2.09 -5.17 -46.40
C GLN A 84 -1.76 -4.18 -45.27
N SER A 85 -1.64 -4.66 -44.02
CA SER A 85 -1.40 -3.79 -42.86
C SER A 85 -0.16 -2.89 -42.98
N ASP A 86 0.91 -3.37 -43.61
CA ASP A 86 2.17 -2.66 -43.83
C ASP A 86 2.22 -1.84 -45.14
N ASN A 87 1.49 -2.25 -46.19
CA ASN A 87 1.50 -1.59 -47.50
C ASN A 87 0.42 -0.50 -47.64
N PRO A 88 0.75 0.80 -47.87
CA PRO A 88 -0.23 1.86 -48.04
C PRO A 88 -0.94 1.88 -49.40
N THR A 89 -0.49 1.10 -50.40
CA THR A 89 -1.24 0.92 -51.64
C THR A 89 -2.23 -0.24 -51.51
N SER A 90 -3.38 -0.14 -52.17
CA SER A 90 -4.25 -1.29 -52.35
C SER A 90 -3.54 -2.40 -53.12
N ILE A 91 -3.87 -3.64 -52.75
CA ILE A 91 -3.42 -4.87 -53.40
C ILE A 91 -4.28 -5.11 -54.65
N VAL A 92 -5.59 -4.93 -54.49
CA VAL A 92 -6.63 -5.20 -55.48
C VAL A 92 -7.88 -4.41 -55.13
N THR A 93 -8.61 -3.99 -56.16
CA THR A 93 -9.92 -3.36 -56.10
C THR A 93 -10.81 -4.00 -57.16
N ASP A 94 -12.10 -4.09 -56.89
CA ASP A 94 -13.12 -4.66 -57.78
C ASP A 94 -14.46 -3.95 -57.50
N ASP A 95 -15.23 -3.67 -58.53
CA ASP A 95 -16.53 -2.96 -58.46
C ASP A 95 -17.69 -3.76 -59.07
N ASP A 96 -17.46 -4.57 -60.11
CA ASP A 96 -18.54 -5.29 -60.83
C ASP A 96 -18.34 -6.82 -60.98
N GLY A 97 -17.33 -7.42 -60.34
CA GLY A 97 -16.98 -8.83 -60.51
C GLY A 97 -17.91 -9.86 -59.85
N GLY A 98 -18.88 -9.40 -59.05
CA GLY A 98 -19.82 -10.21 -58.28
C GLY A 98 -21.18 -10.45 -58.94
N GLU A 99 -22.15 -10.92 -58.15
CA GLU A 99 -23.55 -11.04 -58.60
C GLU A 99 -24.25 -9.68 -58.49
N ASP A 100 -25.18 -9.39 -59.40
CA ASP A 100 -26.04 -8.18 -59.40
C ASP A 100 -25.33 -6.81 -59.25
N GLY A 101 -24.05 -6.70 -59.63
CA GLY A 101 -23.26 -5.47 -59.52
C GLY A 101 -22.52 -5.29 -58.20
N ASN A 102 -22.37 -6.36 -57.41
CA ASN A 102 -21.49 -6.36 -56.24
C ASN A 102 -20.02 -6.61 -56.63
N PHE A 103 -19.08 -6.36 -55.72
CA PHE A 103 -17.66 -6.69 -55.94
C PHE A 103 -17.35 -8.17 -55.66
N LYS A 104 -16.25 -8.68 -56.26
CA LYS A 104 -15.68 -10.00 -56.02
C LYS A 104 -14.16 -10.03 -56.14
N ILE A 105 -13.49 -9.80 -55.01
CA ILE A 105 -12.04 -9.92 -54.91
C ILE A 105 -11.64 -11.39 -54.75
N THR A 106 -10.74 -11.88 -55.61
CA THR A 106 -10.10 -13.21 -55.45
C THR A 106 -8.59 -13.04 -55.34
N GLN A 107 -8.03 -13.25 -54.14
CA GLN A 107 -6.66 -12.88 -53.82
C GLN A 107 -5.97 -13.95 -52.95
N TYR A 108 -4.68 -14.21 -53.19
CA TYR A 108 -3.86 -15.02 -52.28
C TYR A 108 -3.46 -14.18 -51.06
N LEU A 109 -3.77 -14.69 -49.86
CA LEU A 109 -3.49 -14.04 -48.58
C LEU A 109 -2.62 -14.96 -47.71
N GLU A 110 -1.72 -14.39 -46.92
CA GLU A 110 -0.80 -15.13 -46.05
C GLU A 110 -1.40 -15.33 -44.65
N ALA A 111 -1.23 -16.53 -44.08
CA ALA A 111 -1.69 -16.87 -42.74
C ALA A 111 -1.15 -15.89 -41.67
N GLY A 112 -2.04 -15.41 -40.80
CA GLY A 112 -1.69 -14.49 -39.71
C GLY A 112 -1.42 -13.03 -40.13
N THR A 113 -1.26 -12.74 -41.41
CA THR A 113 -1.10 -11.36 -41.90
C THR A 113 -2.44 -10.61 -41.80
N THR A 114 -2.43 -9.41 -41.21
CA THR A 114 -3.65 -8.57 -41.16
C THR A 114 -3.85 -7.84 -42.49
N TYR A 115 -5.01 -8.05 -43.09
CA TYR A 115 -5.50 -7.30 -44.24
C TYR A 115 -6.66 -6.39 -43.80
N TYR A 116 -6.81 -5.27 -44.49
CA TYR A 116 -7.94 -4.36 -44.33
C TYR A 116 -8.77 -4.40 -45.62
N LEU A 117 -10.04 -4.77 -45.51
CA LEU A 117 -11.01 -4.66 -46.58
C LEU A 117 -11.80 -3.37 -46.38
N CYS A 118 -11.84 -2.57 -47.43
CA CYS A 118 -12.69 -1.39 -47.53
C CYS A 118 -13.87 -1.70 -48.46
N VAL A 119 -15.09 -1.37 -48.05
CA VAL A 119 -16.32 -1.59 -48.82
C VAL A 119 -17.10 -0.27 -48.93
N VAL A 120 -17.44 0.13 -50.15
CA VAL A 120 -18.28 1.30 -50.44
C VAL A 120 -19.58 0.82 -51.09
N ASN A 121 -20.74 1.28 -50.62
CA ASN A 121 -22.06 0.87 -51.14
C ASN A 121 -22.81 2.09 -51.73
N TYR A 122 -23.55 1.89 -52.83
CA TYR A 122 -24.14 2.97 -53.64
C TYR A 122 -25.69 3.01 -53.69
N THR A 123 -26.40 2.83 -52.56
CA THR A 123 -27.87 3.08 -52.51
C THR A 123 -28.39 3.59 -51.15
N VAL A 124 -29.72 3.81 -51.10
CA VAL A 124 -30.50 4.44 -50.04
C VAL A 124 -30.86 3.51 -48.86
N ASP A 125 -31.17 4.16 -47.74
CA ASP A 125 -31.55 3.64 -46.43
C ASP A 125 -32.48 2.38 -46.45
N GLY A 126 -31.99 1.24 -45.92
CA GLY A 126 -32.80 0.08 -45.55
C GLY A 126 -32.45 -1.30 -46.16
N ASP A 127 -31.61 -1.38 -47.19
CA ASP A 127 -31.28 -2.64 -47.88
C ASP A 127 -30.05 -3.36 -47.28
N VAL A 128 -30.15 -4.69 -47.11
CA VAL A 128 -29.12 -5.53 -46.45
C VAL A 128 -28.00 -5.94 -47.41
N VAL A 129 -26.75 -5.67 -47.03
CA VAL A 129 -25.55 -6.16 -47.73
C VAL A 129 -24.90 -7.29 -46.93
N THR A 130 -24.77 -8.48 -47.53
CA THR A 130 -24.07 -9.61 -46.88
C THR A 130 -22.65 -9.70 -47.43
N LEU A 131 -21.64 -9.71 -46.56
CA LEU A 131 -20.26 -9.98 -46.92
C LEU A 131 -19.94 -11.46 -46.72
N ASN A 132 -19.50 -12.12 -47.79
CA ASN A 132 -19.08 -13.52 -47.77
C ASN A 132 -17.59 -13.63 -48.07
N ILE A 133 -16.89 -14.40 -47.23
CA ILE A 133 -15.47 -14.71 -47.39
C ILE A 133 -15.31 -16.23 -47.36
N THR A 134 -14.81 -16.78 -48.46
CA THR A 134 -14.57 -18.23 -48.61
C THR A 134 -13.13 -18.49 -49.01
N GLY A 135 -12.57 -19.63 -48.63
CA GLY A 135 -11.20 -20.00 -48.99
C GLY A 135 -10.49 -20.80 -47.89
N GLY A 136 -9.46 -20.22 -47.29
CA GLY A 136 -8.61 -20.88 -46.29
C GLY A 136 -9.06 -20.77 -44.83
N GLY A 137 -10.28 -20.29 -44.56
CA GLY A 137 -10.80 -20.04 -43.21
C GLY A 137 -10.26 -18.75 -42.57
N LEU A 138 -11.01 -18.20 -41.61
CA LEU A 138 -10.67 -16.95 -40.91
C LEU A 138 -10.16 -17.23 -39.49
N SER A 139 -9.25 -16.37 -39.01
CA SER A 139 -8.71 -16.43 -37.66
C SER A 139 -9.50 -15.55 -36.70
N THR A 140 -9.83 -16.06 -35.51
CA THR A 140 -10.64 -15.37 -34.49
C THR A 140 -9.79 -14.45 -33.59
N ASP A 141 -9.09 -13.50 -34.20
CA ASP A 141 -8.09 -12.58 -33.61
C ASP A 141 -6.85 -13.34 -33.09
N PRO A 142 -5.60 -12.85 -33.24
CA PRO A 142 -4.47 -13.46 -32.54
C PRO A 142 -4.67 -13.34 -31.02
N PRO A 143 -4.16 -14.29 -30.21
CA PRO A 143 -4.08 -14.06 -28.77
C PRO A 143 -3.22 -12.83 -28.49
N VAL A 144 -3.70 -11.89 -27.68
CA VAL A 144 -2.98 -10.66 -27.28
C VAL A 144 -2.78 -10.67 -25.77
N LEU A 145 -1.52 -10.77 -25.33
CA LEU A 145 -1.14 -10.90 -23.93
C LEU A 145 -0.93 -9.51 -23.30
N ASN A 146 -1.99 -8.99 -22.67
CA ASN A 146 -2.06 -7.61 -22.19
C ASN A 146 -1.99 -7.46 -20.65
N THR A 147 -1.67 -8.53 -19.93
CA THR A 147 -1.50 -8.47 -18.46
C THR A 147 -0.35 -7.57 -18.03
N THR A 148 -0.48 -6.94 -16.86
CA THR A 148 0.59 -6.16 -16.22
C THR A 148 1.63 -7.07 -15.58
N ASN A 149 2.76 -6.50 -15.12
CA ASN A 149 3.72 -7.22 -14.28
C ASN A 149 3.04 -7.89 -13.07
N PRO A 150 3.47 -9.10 -12.67
CA PRO A 150 3.03 -9.72 -11.43
C PRO A 150 3.37 -8.85 -10.21
N SER A 151 2.52 -8.87 -9.19
CA SER A 151 2.85 -8.25 -7.90
C SER A 151 4.08 -8.91 -7.29
N GLY A 152 4.89 -8.15 -6.54
CA GLY A 152 6.05 -8.71 -5.85
C GLY A 152 5.69 -9.78 -4.81
N GLY A 153 6.67 -10.64 -4.50
CA GLY A 153 6.59 -11.65 -3.45
C GLY A 153 7.66 -11.45 -2.38
N ARG A 154 7.74 -12.38 -1.42
CA ARG A 154 8.84 -12.49 -0.45
C ARG A 154 9.35 -13.93 -0.40
N SER A 155 10.66 -14.09 -0.24
CA SER A 155 11.27 -15.42 -0.09
C SER A 155 10.66 -16.17 1.11
N GLY A 156 10.47 -17.48 0.97
CA GLY A 156 9.86 -18.36 1.98
C GLY A 156 8.37 -18.16 2.23
N THR A 157 7.71 -17.20 1.56
CA THR A 157 6.29 -16.86 1.75
C THR A 157 5.45 -17.36 0.58
N VAL A 158 4.29 -17.97 0.84
CA VAL A 158 3.35 -18.37 -0.24
C VAL A 158 3.01 -17.14 -1.09
N TYR A 159 3.21 -17.25 -2.40
CA TYR A 159 2.92 -16.17 -3.32
C TYR A 159 1.41 -15.91 -3.39
N ALA A 160 1.01 -14.63 -3.35
CA ALA A 160 -0.39 -14.22 -3.39
C ALA A 160 -1.12 -14.63 -4.69
N GLY A 161 -0.36 -15.01 -5.71
CA GLY A 161 -0.86 -15.45 -7.00
C GLY A 161 -0.87 -14.32 -8.04
N HIS A 162 -0.74 -14.71 -9.30
CA HIS A 162 -0.99 -13.86 -10.45
C HIS A 162 -1.57 -14.72 -11.57
N THR A 163 -2.29 -14.13 -12.52
CA THR A 163 -2.86 -14.85 -13.65
C THR A 163 -2.60 -14.06 -14.92
N PHE A 164 -1.82 -14.65 -15.81
CA PHE A 164 -1.62 -14.16 -17.16
C PHE A 164 -2.88 -14.44 -17.99
N THR A 165 -3.35 -13.44 -18.73
CA THR A 165 -4.56 -13.53 -19.55
C THR A 165 -4.32 -12.89 -20.91
N ALA A 166 -4.65 -13.61 -21.97
CA ALA A 166 -4.73 -13.08 -23.32
C ALA A 166 -6.20 -12.90 -23.75
N THR A 167 -6.43 -11.96 -24.66
CA THR A 167 -7.70 -11.78 -25.39
C THR A 167 -7.55 -12.24 -26.84
N GLY A 168 -8.62 -12.69 -27.48
CA GLY A 168 -8.54 -13.29 -28.83
C GLY A 168 -7.99 -14.72 -28.80
N GLY A 169 -7.58 -15.22 -29.97
CA GLY A 169 -7.11 -16.58 -30.20
C GLY A 169 -8.24 -17.57 -30.50
N THR A 170 -7.89 -18.69 -31.13
CA THR A 170 -8.83 -19.78 -31.43
C THR A 170 -8.73 -20.90 -30.39
N GLY A 171 -9.82 -21.16 -29.66
CA GLY A 171 -9.92 -22.25 -28.69
C GLY A 171 -9.26 -21.94 -27.33
N ASP A 172 -8.80 -22.98 -26.64
CA ASP A 172 -8.06 -22.85 -25.37
C ASP A 172 -6.71 -22.14 -25.59
N ILE A 173 -6.36 -21.23 -24.68
CA ILE A 173 -5.07 -20.55 -24.65
C ILE A 173 -4.14 -21.21 -23.62
N ILE A 174 -2.95 -21.61 -24.05
CA ILE A 174 -1.90 -22.22 -23.24
C ILE A 174 -0.80 -21.20 -22.97
N TYR A 175 -0.44 -21.05 -21.69
CA TYR A 175 0.61 -20.12 -21.24
C TYR A 175 1.89 -20.90 -20.90
N THR A 176 3.03 -20.42 -21.41
CA THR A 176 4.36 -21.02 -21.17
C THR A 176 5.42 -19.95 -20.90
N VAL A 177 6.51 -20.32 -20.23
CA VAL A 177 7.70 -19.46 -20.11
C VAL A 177 8.70 -19.86 -21.19
N THR A 178 9.00 -18.94 -22.10
CA THR A 178 9.82 -19.21 -23.30
C THR A 178 11.21 -18.58 -23.26
N SER A 179 11.44 -17.61 -22.36
CA SER A 179 12.75 -17.00 -22.13
C SER A 179 12.88 -16.51 -20.68
N GLY A 180 14.12 -16.42 -20.20
CA GLY A 180 14.42 -16.18 -18.79
C GLY A 180 14.03 -17.35 -17.89
N SER A 181 13.86 -17.09 -16.60
CA SER A 181 13.50 -18.09 -15.60
C SER A 181 12.61 -17.46 -14.52
N LEU A 182 11.59 -18.19 -14.08
CA LEU A 182 10.84 -17.83 -12.88
C LEU A 182 11.74 -17.88 -11.64
N PRO A 183 11.43 -17.11 -10.57
CA PRO A 183 12.06 -17.31 -9.27
C PRO A 183 11.95 -18.77 -8.83
N ALA A 184 13.04 -19.33 -8.27
CA ALA A 184 13.04 -20.69 -7.75
C ALA A 184 11.89 -20.90 -6.76
N GLY A 185 11.06 -21.93 -6.95
CA GLY A 185 9.87 -22.20 -6.13
C GLY A 185 8.55 -21.59 -6.63
N LEU A 186 8.58 -20.79 -7.71
CA LEU A 186 7.38 -20.44 -8.48
C LEU A 186 7.21 -21.32 -9.73
N SER A 187 5.96 -21.48 -10.16
CA SER A 187 5.59 -22.22 -11.36
C SER A 187 4.43 -21.52 -12.08
N LEU A 188 4.48 -21.54 -13.42
CA LEU A 188 3.37 -21.12 -14.29
C LEU A 188 2.61 -22.36 -14.73
N ALA A 189 1.32 -22.44 -14.39
CA ALA A 189 0.41 -23.44 -14.92
C ALA A 189 -0.05 -23.06 -16.34
N SER A 190 -0.43 -24.07 -17.14
CA SER A 190 -0.84 -23.89 -18.55
C SER A 190 -2.06 -23.00 -18.74
N ASN A 191 -2.84 -22.74 -17.69
CA ASN A 191 -3.99 -21.83 -17.66
C ASN A 191 -3.62 -20.38 -17.27
N GLY A 192 -2.33 -20.03 -17.24
CA GLY A 192 -1.85 -18.69 -16.92
C GLY A 192 -1.63 -18.42 -15.43
N ALA A 193 -1.98 -19.34 -14.53
CA ALA A 193 -1.81 -19.14 -13.08
C ALA A 193 -0.33 -19.28 -12.64
N LEU A 194 0.25 -18.18 -12.15
CA LEU A 194 1.56 -18.13 -11.51
C LEU A 194 1.38 -18.33 -10.00
N SER A 195 1.97 -19.40 -9.45
CA SER A 195 1.82 -19.77 -8.04
C SER A 195 3.04 -20.51 -7.50
N GLY A 196 3.15 -20.59 -6.16
CA GLY A 196 4.21 -21.30 -5.46
C GLY A 196 4.69 -20.55 -4.21
N THR A 197 5.89 -20.88 -3.76
CA THR A 197 6.59 -20.22 -2.65
C THR A 197 8.02 -19.95 -3.14
N PRO A 198 8.38 -18.70 -3.49
CA PRO A 198 9.71 -18.40 -3.99
C PRO A 198 10.74 -18.60 -2.87
N THR A 199 11.92 -19.12 -3.20
CA THR A 199 12.99 -19.44 -2.25
C THR A 199 14.22 -18.54 -2.41
N GLU A 200 14.23 -17.66 -3.39
CA GLU A 200 15.37 -16.81 -3.75
C GLU A 200 14.93 -15.35 -3.91
N GLU A 201 15.68 -14.43 -3.30
CA GLU A 201 15.47 -12.99 -3.39
C GLU A 201 16.04 -12.44 -4.70
N GLY A 202 15.39 -11.42 -5.28
CA GLY A 202 15.89 -10.76 -6.48
C GLY A 202 14.82 -10.22 -7.40
N SER A 203 15.26 -9.61 -8.50
CA SER A 203 14.41 -9.17 -9.60
C SER A 203 14.56 -10.16 -10.75
N PHE A 204 13.49 -10.87 -11.08
CA PHE A 204 13.49 -11.92 -12.09
C PHE A 204 12.70 -11.46 -13.31
N THR A 205 13.33 -11.48 -14.49
CA THR A 205 12.70 -11.13 -15.77
C THR A 205 12.55 -12.38 -16.62
N PHE A 206 11.36 -12.61 -17.14
CA PHE A 206 10.98 -13.79 -17.93
C PHE A 206 9.96 -13.42 -18.99
N THR A 207 9.94 -14.16 -20.11
CA THR A 207 8.94 -13.99 -21.16
C THR A 207 7.86 -15.04 -21.01
N VAL A 208 6.60 -14.60 -20.94
CA VAL A 208 5.42 -15.47 -21.05
C VAL A 208 4.93 -15.43 -22.48
N THR A 209 4.65 -16.60 -23.04
CA THR A 209 4.03 -16.78 -24.35
C THR A 209 2.65 -17.39 -24.16
N ALA A 210 1.63 -16.72 -24.68
CA ALA A 210 0.27 -17.24 -24.81
C ALA A 210 0.10 -17.80 -26.23
N THR A 211 -0.32 -19.05 -26.33
CA THR A 211 -0.49 -19.78 -27.60
C THR A 211 -1.90 -20.34 -27.67
N ASP A 212 -2.61 -20.13 -28.77
CA ASP A 212 -3.94 -20.70 -28.97
C ASP A 212 -3.90 -22.18 -29.41
N SER A 213 -5.06 -22.81 -29.57
CA SER A 213 -5.18 -24.24 -29.91
C SER A 213 -5.77 -24.48 -31.31
N ALA A 214 -5.57 -23.51 -32.21
CA ALA A 214 -5.86 -23.66 -33.62
C ALA A 214 -5.10 -24.85 -34.26
N THR A 215 -5.55 -25.32 -35.42
CA THR A 215 -4.81 -26.32 -36.21
C THR A 215 -3.43 -25.80 -36.66
N THR A 216 -3.30 -24.48 -36.78
CA THR A 216 -2.06 -23.74 -37.01
C THR A 216 -1.93 -22.71 -35.88
N PRO A 217 -1.32 -23.05 -34.73
CA PRO A 217 -1.33 -22.20 -33.55
C PRO A 217 -0.69 -20.83 -33.77
N ILE A 218 -1.34 -19.79 -33.23
CA ILE A 218 -0.82 -18.41 -33.19
C ILE A 218 -0.43 -18.07 -31.76
N SER A 219 0.56 -17.19 -31.57
CA SER A 219 1.05 -16.81 -30.25
C SER A 219 1.42 -15.34 -30.14
N ASP A 220 1.29 -14.80 -28.93
CA ASP A 220 1.88 -13.52 -28.51
C ASP A 220 2.77 -13.73 -27.29
N SER A 221 3.77 -12.88 -27.11
CA SER A 221 4.82 -13.03 -26.11
C SER A 221 5.20 -11.69 -25.49
N HIS A 222 5.12 -11.62 -24.16
CA HIS A 222 5.43 -10.41 -23.41
C HIS A 222 6.48 -10.66 -22.32
N SER A 223 7.34 -9.66 -22.10
CA SER A 223 8.38 -9.70 -21.07
C SER A 223 7.84 -9.17 -19.74
N TYR A 224 8.02 -9.94 -18.68
CA TYR A 224 7.54 -9.64 -17.34
C TYR A 224 8.68 -9.60 -16.33
N THR A 225 8.54 -8.76 -15.32
CA THR A 225 9.46 -8.69 -14.17
C THR A 225 8.70 -8.85 -12.87
N ILE A 226 9.16 -9.77 -12.01
CA ILE A 226 8.69 -9.93 -10.63
C ILE A 226 9.84 -9.64 -9.66
N LEU A 227 9.53 -8.90 -8.59
CA LEU A 227 10.45 -8.66 -7.47
C LEU A 227 10.13 -9.62 -6.32
N ILE A 228 11.10 -10.42 -5.89
CA ILE A 228 11.04 -11.18 -4.64
C ILE A 228 11.91 -10.47 -3.61
N GLY A 229 11.26 -9.93 -2.58
CA GLY A 229 11.95 -9.32 -1.44
C GLY A 229 12.40 -10.33 -0.39
N ALA A 230 13.11 -9.82 0.61
CA ALA A 230 13.54 -10.57 1.80
C ALA A 230 12.38 -11.29 2.50
N PRO A 231 12.64 -12.42 3.18
CA PRO A 231 11.62 -13.12 3.97
C PRO A 231 11.01 -12.20 5.04
N PHE A 232 9.88 -12.61 5.62
CA PHE A 232 9.37 -11.95 6.82
C PHE A 232 10.34 -12.11 7.98
N SER A 233 10.53 -11.03 8.75
CA SER A 233 11.42 -11.07 9.91
C SER A 233 10.84 -11.93 11.03
N THR A 234 11.71 -12.73 11.66
CA THR A 234 11.44 -13.56 12.84
C THR A 234 11.80 -12.86 14.15
N ASP A 235 12.35 -11.64 14.12
CA ASP A 235 12.75 -10.91 15.34
C ASP A 235 11.54 -10.28 16.04
N ALA A 236 11.44 -10.54 17.35
CA ALA A 236 10.39 -10.07 18.23
C ALA A 236 10.93 -9.63 19.60
N ALA A 237 12.06 -8.93 19.65
CA ALA A 237 12.61 -8.40 20.91
C ALA A 237 12.04 -7.00 21.27
N LEU A 238 11.79 -6.78 22.57
CA LEU A 238 11.59 -5.45 23.15
C LEU A 238 12.95 -4.79 23.40
N LYS A 239 13.09 -3.50 23.08
CA LYS A 239 14.33 -2.73 23.29
C LYS A 239 14.39 -2.13 24.69
N ALA A 240 15.62 -2.03 25.22
CA ALA A 240 15.92 -1.34 26.47
C ALA A 240 15.69 0.18 26.43
N SER A 241 15.44 0.77 25.24
CA SER A 241 14.96 2.15 25.06
C SER A 241 13.52 2.37 25.51
N SER A 242 12.77 1.29 25.80
CA SER A 242 11.38 1.37 26.26
C SER A 242 11.25 2.21 27.53
N THR A 243 10.16 2.96 27.65
CA THR A 243 9.89 3.86 28.78
C THR A 243 8.50 3.65 29.37
N VAL A 244 8.40 3.83 30.69
CA VAL A 244 7.13 4.02 31.41
C VAL A 244 7.11 5.42 31.97
N LYS A 245 6.08 6.21 31.62
CA LYS A 245 5.95 7.63 31.99
C LYS A 245 7.21 8.46 31.71
N GLY A 246 7.87 8.23 30.58
CA GLY A 246 9.11 8.90 30.19
C GLY A 246 10.31 8.59 31.09
N VAL A 247 10.32 7.44 31.76
CA VAL A 247 11.49 6.86 32.45
C VAL A 247 11.85 5.56 31.77
N THR A 248 13.10 5.42 31.36
CA THR A 248 13.62 4.18 30.74
C THR A 248 13.47 3.00 31.69
N VAL A 249 12.98 1.88 31.17
CA VAL A 249 12.86 0.62 31.91
C VAL A 249 14.26 0.14 32.30
N THR A 250 14.50 -0.07 33.60
CA THR A 250 15.87 -0.32 34.13
C THR A 250 16.34 -1.75 33.89
N SER A 251 15.40 -2.69 33.77
CA SER A 251 15.64 -4.04 33.29
C SER A 251 14.37 -4.53 32.58
N LEU A 252 14.51 -5.14 31.41
CA LEU A 252 13.39 -5.77 30.70
C LEU A 252 12.98 -7.13 31.30
N GLY A 253 13.80 -7.67 32.22
CA GLY A 253 13.63 -9.04 32.70
C GLY A 253 14.07 -10.07 31.66
N THR A 254 13.43 -11.24 31.67
CA THR A 254 13.65 -12.31 30.66
C THR A 254 12.30 -12.64 30.02
N PRO A 255 12.13 -12.44 28.71
CA PRO A 255 10.87 -12.73 28.04
C PRO A 255 10.59 -14.23 27.97
N ASN A 256 9.34 -14.58 27.70
CA ASN A 256 8.93 -15.95 27.42
C ASN A 256 7.90 -15.98 26.26
N ALA A 257 7.90 -17.05 25.46
CA ALA A 257 6.88 -17.26 24.43
C ALA A 257 5.50 -17.59 25.03
N SER A 258 5.48 -18.14 26.26
CA SER A 258 4.25 -18.38 27.03
C SER A 258 3.98 -17.25 28.02
N LEU A 259 2.76 -16.74 27.99
CA LEU A 259 2.24 -15.77 28.97
C LEU A 259 2.36 -16.31 30.41
N SER A 260 2.61 -15.42 31.37
CA SER A 260 2.79 -15.73 32.80
C SER A 260 4.06 -16.52 33.16
N SER A 261 4.93 -16.80 32.17
CA SER A 261 6.18 -17.57 32.34
C SER A 261 7.44 -16.69 32.18
N GLU A 262 7.26 -15.38 32.05
CA GLU A 262 8.31 -14.39 31.93
C GLU A 262 8.93 -14.00 33.30
N THR A 263 10.24 -13.77 33.33
CA THR A 263 10.91 -13.20 34.51
C THR A 263 10.72 -11.68 34.48
N ALA A 264 10.12 -11.12 35.52
CA ALA A 264 9.80 -9.69 35.56
C ALA A 264 11.03 -8.78 35.47
N GLY A 265 10.95 -7.81 34.56
CA GLY A 265 11.72 -6.57 34.57
C GLY A 265 11.13 -5.54 35.54
N ALA A 266 11.77 -4.36 35.59
CA ALA A 266 11.43 -3.32 36.54
C ALA A 266 11.62 -1.91 35.98
N VAL A 267 10.84 -0.96 36.50
CA VAL A 267 11.02 0.49 36.32
C VAL A 267 10.56 1.22 37.59
N THR A 268 11.28 2.27 37.97
CA THR A 268 10.92 3.12 39.11
C THR A 268 10.55 4.51 38.63
N ILE A 269 9.35 4.98 38.95
CA ILE A 269 8.83 6.30 38.57
C ILE A 269 8.43 7.10 39.82
N THR A 270 8.37 8.43 39.70
CA THR A 270 7.87 9.28 40.80
C THR A 270 6.34 9.32 40.82
N ALA A 271 5.73 9.55 41.98
CA ALA A 271 4.28 9.79 42.10
C ALA A 271 3.74 10.84 41.12
N ALA A 272 4.51 11.92 40.86
CA ALA A 272 4.13 12.94 39.87
C ALA A 272 4.05 12.39 38.43
N LYS A 273 5.01 11.54 38.04
CA LYS A 273 4.99 10.85 36.73
C LYS A 273 3.88 9.79 36.65
N ALA A 274 3.64 9.08 37.75
CA ALA A 274 2.61 8.05 37.83
C ALA A 274 1.18 8.64 37.72
N ALA A 275 0.97 9.85 38.25
CA ALA A 275 -0.30 10.57 38.20
C ALA A 275 -0.57 11.33 36.88
N ASP A 276 0.44 11.56 36.03
CA ASP A 276 0.24 12.29 34.77
C ASP A 276 -0.72 11.56 33.82
N THR A 277 -1.70 12.27 33.29
CA THR A 277 -2.57 11.81 32.19
C THR A 277 -2.44 12.67 30.93
N SER A 278 -1.55 13.67 30.90
CA SER A 278 -1.42 14.63 29.79
C SER A 278 -0.89 14.03 28.49
N ASN A 279 -0.13 12.93 28.58
CA ASN A 279 0.56 12.30 27.46
C ASN A 279 1.58 13.23 26.77
N ALA A 280 2.10 14.24 27.50
CA ALA A 280 3.18 15.08 27.02
C ALA A 280 4.45 14.24 26.76
N THR A 281 5.32 14.70 25.85
CA THR A 281 6.51 13.97 25.38
C THR A 281 7.43 13.47 26.50
N THR A 282 7.51 14.19 27.63
CA THR A 282 8.29 13.83 28.84
C THR A 282 7.64 12.78 29.74
N PHE A 283 6.41 12.36 29.45
CA PHE A 283 5.59 11.40 30.19
C PHE A 283 5.01 10.28 29.32
N VAL A 284 5.44 10.17 28.06
CA VAL A 284 5.03 9.07 27.17
C VAL A 284 5.44 7.72 27.76
N THR A 285 4.53 6.75 27.68
CA THR A 285 4.86 5.33 27.90
C THR A 285 5.02 4.69 26.53
N LEU A 286 6.21 4.19 26.22
CA LEU A 286 6.58 3.66 24.91
C LEU A 286 7.27 2.31 25.08
N PHE A 287 6.69 1.28 24.50
CA PHE A 287 7.31 -0.04 24.40
C PHE A 287 7.88 -0.18 22.97
N ASP A 288 9.20 -0.01 22.85
CA ASP A 288 9.91 0.05 21.57
C ASP A 288 10.45 -1.34 21.21
N LYS A 289 10.38 -1.68 19.92
CA LYS A 289 10.60 -3.02 19.35
C LYS A 289 11.88 -3.04 18.52
N ASN A 290 12.58 -4.17 18.50
CA ASN A 290 13.85 -4.26 17.77
C ASN A 290 13.63 -4.11 16.26
N ASP A 291 12.68 -4.88 15.73
CA ASP A 291 12.25 -4.82 14.34
C ASP A 291 11.15 -3.77 14.12
N THR A 292 11.22 -3.01 13.02
CA THR A 292 10.22 -1.99 12.67
C THR A 292 8.88 -2.59 12.24
N ASN A 293 8.88 -3.80 11.68
CA ASN A 293 7.72 -4.51 11.15
C ASN A 293 7.05 -5.45 12.17
N ALA A 294 7.74 -5.77 13.28
CA ALA A 294 7.12 -6.46 14.42
C ALA A 294 5.93 -5.66 14.99
N THR A 295 5.02 -6.32 15.71
CA THR A 295 3.91 -5.67 16.40
C THR A 295 4.11 -5.66 17.91
N VAL A 296 3.60 -4.64 18.59
CA VAL A 296 3.66 -4.51 20.05
C VAL A 296 2.27 -4.26 20.61
N LYS A 297 1.89 -5.03 21.64
CA LYS A 297 0.70 -4.78 22.47
C LYS A 297 1.14 -4.75 23.93
N ALA A 298 0.83 -3.66 24.63
CA ALA A 298 1.04 -3.56 26.07
C ALA A 298 -0.31 -3.44 26.79
N VAL A 299 -0.48 -4.11 27.92
CA VAL A 299 -1.66 -4.04 28.79
C VAL A 299 -1.18 -3.78 30.22
N LYS A 300 -1.81 -2.84 30.92
CA LYS A 300 -1.51 -2.53 32.33
C LYS A 300 -2.47 -3.31 33.23
N TYR A 301 -1.91 -4.06 34.17
CA TYR A 301 -2.66 -4.74 35.22
C TYR A 301 -2.42 -4.09 36.58
N ALA A 302 -3.38 -4.26 37.48
CA ALA A 302 -3.28 -3.75 38.84
C ALA A 302 -2.31 -4.58 39.68
N SER A 303 -1.67 -3.95 40.67
CA SER A 303 -0.90 -4.67 41.70
C SER A 303 -1.68 -5.87 42.27
N GLY A 304 -1.00 -7.03 42.36
CA GLY A 304 -1.59 -8.28 42.85
C GLY A 304 -2.44 -9.07 41.84
N THR A 305 -2.64 -8.58 40.61
CA THR A 305 -3.30 -9.35 39.54
C THR A 305 -2.48 -10.61 39.21
N THR A 306 -3.14 -11.77 39.23
CA THR A 306 -2.53 -13.10 38.99
C THR A 306 -3.11 -13.83 37.78
N ASP A 307 -4.34 -13.51 37.39
CA ASP A 307 -4.92 -13.92 36.11
C ASP A 307 -4.91 -12.74 35.15
N PHE A 308 -4.34 -12.96 33.98
CA PHE A 308 -4.28 -12.02 32.85
C PHE A 308 -4.43 -12.79 31.52
N SER A 309 -5.18 -13.90 31.57
CA SER A 309 -5.55 -14.72 30.41
C SER A 309 -6.44 -13.98 29.40
N ASP A 310 -7.02 -12.85 29.81
CA ASP A 310 -7.75 -11.91 28.96
C ASP A 310 -6.84 -11.04 28.07
N PHE A 311 -5.51 -11.17 28.15
CA PHE A 311 -4.54 -10.32 27.45
C PHE A 311 -4.87 -10.08 25.96
N ASP A 312 -5.37 -11.08 25.23
CA ASP A 312 -5.71 -10.93 23.80
C ASP A 312 -6.93 -10.02 23.56
N VAL A 313 -7.95 -10.09 24.42
CA VAL A 313 -9.16 -9.25 24.32
C VAL A 313 -9.05 -7.93 25.10
N ALA A 314 -8.14 -7.84 26.06
CA ALA A 314 -7.87 -6.64 26.83
C ALA A 314 -7.46 -5.47 25.91
N MET A 315 -7.91 -4.26 26.21
CA MET A 315 -7.52 -3.07 25.46
C MET A 315 -6.02 -2.78 25.63
N ALA A 316 -5.36 -2.37 24.54
CA ALA A 316 -3.99 -1.87 24.63
C ALA A 316 -3.96 -0.62 25.52
N TYR A 317 -2.90 -0.48 26.32
CA TYR A 317 -2.75 0.62 27.28
C TYR A 317 -2.74 1.98 26.58
N THR A 318 -3.69 2.82 26.97
CA THR A 318 -3.71 4.27 26.71
C THR A 318 -3.23 5.01 27.96
N ASN A 319 -2.64 6.20 27.80
CA ASN A 319 -2.06 6.93 28.92
C ASN A 319 -3.06 7.19 30.06
N ALA A 320 -2.82 6.58 31.23
CA ALA A 320 -3.68 6.63 32.41
C ALA A 320 -2.83 6.68 33.69
N THR A 321 -3.45 6.89 34.85
CA THR A 321 -2.73 6.82 36.13
C THR A 321 -2.16 5.42 36.38
N ILE A 322 -1.01 5.36 37.04
CA ILE A 322 -0.33 4.12 37.45
C ILE A 322 -0.23 4.11 38.98
N ALA A 323 -0.60 3.01 39.62
CA ALA A 323 -0.44 2.81 41.05
C ALA A 323 0.88 2.10 41.38
N ASP A 324 1.31 2.14 42.65
CA ASP A 324 2.48 1.39 43.08
C ASP A 324 2.24 -0.14 42.99
N GLY A 325 3.21 -0.86 42.44
CA GLY A 325 3.11 -2.31 42.18
C GLY A 325 2.25 -2.70 40.96
N ASP A 326 1.64 -1.73 40.25
CA ASP A 326 1.08 -2.00 38.91
C ASP A 326 2.16 -2.57 37.99
N PHE A 327 1.76 -3.35 37.00
CA PHE A 327 2.70 -3.93 36.04
C PHE A 327 2.13 -3.92 34.62
N PHE A 328 3.03 -3.95 33.65
CA PHE A 328 2.68 -4.13 32.25
C PHE A 328 3.03 -5.54 31.81
N ILE A 329 2.11 -6.20 31.12
CA ILE A 329 2.47 -7.28 30.20
C ILE A 329 2.60 -6.67 28.81
N VAL A 330 3.70 -6.97 28.12
CA VAL A 330 4.02 -6.48 26.79
C VAL A 330 4.28 -7.67 25.88
N ARG A 331 3.42 -7.89 24.89
CA ARG A 331 3.70 -8.80 23.77
C ARG A 331 4.44 -8.04 22.69
N VAL A 332 5.56 -8.61 22.26
CA VAL A 332 6.19 -8.32 20.95
C VAL A 332 5.99 -9.55 20.07
N MET A 333 5.55 -9.37 18.83
CA MET A 333 5.33 -10.45 17.87
C MET A 333 6.01 -10.10 16.56
N ALA A 334 6.74 -11.06 15.99
CA ALA A 334 7.50 -10.91 14.75
C ALA A 334 6.60 -10.58 13.55
N GLU A 335 7.20 -10.11 12.46
CA GLU A 335 6.49 -9.80 11.21
C GLU A 335 5.82 -11.06 10.62
N ASP A 336 6.49 -12.21 10.73
CA ASP A 336 5.99 -13.51 10.30
C ASP A 336 4.99 -14.16 11.29
N SER A 337 4.78 -13.55 12.45
CA SER A 337 3.98 -14.05 13.58
C SER A 337 4.43 -15.40 14.19
N THR A 338 5.61 -15.93 13.85
CA THR A 338 6.11 -17.21 14.41
C THR A 338 6.80 -17.01 15.76
N THR A 339 7.57 -15.94 15.92
CA THR A 339 8.16 -15.57 17.21
C THR A 339 7.21 -14.64 17.97
N ILE A 340 6.85 -15.03 19.19
CA ILE A 340 6.11 -14.21 20.16
C ILE A 340 6.95 -14.16 21.44
N ASN A 341 7.09 -12.96 22.02
CA ASN A 341 7.73 -12.75 23.32
C ASN A 341 6.83 -11.90 24.22
N TYR A 342 6.52 -12.42 25.40
CA TYR A 342 5.88 -11.70 26.49
C TYR A 342 6.94 -11.22 27.49
N TYR A 343 6.86 -9.93 27.82
CA TYR A 343 7.66 -9.28 28.86
C TYR A 343 6.74 -8.80 29.98
N ARG A 344 7.22 -8.83 31.22
CA ARG A 344 6.55 -8.24 32.38
C ARG A 344 7.39 -7.12 32.95
N ILE A 345 6.87 -5.91 33.01
CA ILE A 345 7.56 -4.75 33.61
C ILE A 345 6.79 -4.34 34.87
N ASN A 346 7.35 -4.64 36.04
CA ASN A 346 6.80 -4.19 37.32
C ASN A 346 7.15 -2.71 37.54
N VAL A 347 6.18 -1.91 37.99
CA VAL A 347 6.36 -0.48 38.27
C VAL A 347 6.42 -0.25 39.77
N THR A 348 7.51 0.36 40.23
CA THR A 348 7.60 0.94 41.58
C THR A 348 7.32 2.44 41.48
N VAL A 349 6.37 2.94 42.27
CA VAL A 349 6.06 4.37 42.35
C VAL A 349 6.62 4.92 43.66
N THR A 350 7.66 5.77 43.57
CA THR A 350 8.19 6.42 44.78
C THR A 350 7.19 7.44 45.32
N ALA A 351 7.09 7.49 46.65
CA ALA A 351 6.23 8.44 47.35
C ALA A 351 6.49 9.89 46.89
N ALA A 352 5.43 10.70 46.87
CA ALA A 352 5.58 12.14 46.63
C ALA A 352 6.36 12.77 47.78
N GLN A 353 7.52 13.36 47.50
CA GLN A 353 8.29 14.12 48.48
C GLN A 353 7.43 15.26 49.07
N ASN A 354 7.35 15.33 50.39
CA ASN A 354 6.68 16.41 51.09
C ASN A 354 7.40 17.75 50.88
N THR A 355 6.77 18.64 50.10
CA THR A 355 7.30 19.98 49.78
C THR A 355 7.12 21.03 50.88
N ALA A 356 6.44 20.68 51.99
CA ALA A 356 6.20 21.55 53.11
C ALA A 356 7.49 21.82 53.91
N LYS A 357 7.62 23.04 54.43
CA LYS A 357 8.85 23.54 55.06
C LYS A 357 8.57 24.67 56.07
N ALA A 358 7.44 24.59 56.75
CA ALA A 358 7.02 25.55 57.76
C ALA A 358 7.56 25.15 59.14
N ILE A 359 7.87 26.14 59.99
CA ILE A 359 7.86 25.93 61.44
C ILE A 359 6.42 26.15 61.89
N THR A 360 5.90 25.25 62.72
CA THR A 360 4.50 25.28 63.19
C THR A 360 4.38 25.60 64.68
N ALA A 361 5.42 25.33 65.47
CA ALA A 361 5.52 25.76 66.86
C ALA A 361 6.98 25.99 67.26
N PHE A 362 7.19 26.95 68.17
CA PHE A 362 8.50 27.26 68.75
C PHE A 362 8.31 27.63 70.23
N THR A 363 9.00 26.92 71.14
CA THR A 363 8.76 27.03 72.58
C THR A 363 10.06 26.95 73.38
N PHE A 364 10.13 27.63 74.52
CA PHE A 364 11.17 27.46 75.53
C PHE A 364 10.56 26.76 76.76
N ASN A 365 10.49 25.43 76.70
CA ASN A 365 9.88 24.59 77.74
C ASN A 365 10.70 24.56 79.05
N GLY A 366 11.98 24.96 79.02
CA GLY A 366 12.84 25.06 80.20
C GLY A 366 12.65 26.34 81.03
N LEU A 367 11.81 27.28 80.59
CA LEU A 367 11.47 28.48 81.36
C LEU A 367 10.23 28.24 82.23
N THR A 368 10.09 28.99 83.33
CA THR A 368 8.92 28.92 84.22
C THR A 368 8.28 30.32 84.34
N PRO A 369 7.06 30.54 83.81
CA PRO A 369 6.30 29.64 82.95
C PRO A 369 6.98 29.41 81.59
N ALA A 370 6.61 28.31 80.92
CA ALA A 370 7.12 28.01 79.58
C ALA A 370 6.69 29.10 78.58
N VAL A 371 7.64 29.56 77.76
CA VAL A 371 7.41 30.64 76.79
C VAL A 371 7.11 30.05 75.43
N THR A 372 5.95 30.39 74.85
CA THR A 372 5.58 30.01 73.48
C THR A 372 5.75 31.20 72.55
N GLY A 373 6.42 30.98 71.41
CA GLY A 373 6.57 31.98 70.36
C GLY A 373 5.41 31.99 69.38
N THR A 374 5.04 33.18 68.94
CA THR A 374 4.11 33.39 67.83
C THR A 374 4.87 33.19 66.52
N VAL A 375 4.54 32.14 65.78
CA VAL A 375 5.13 31.85 64.46
C VAL A 375 4.31 32.54 63.38
N ASN A 376 4.97 33.34 62.54
CA ASN A 376 4.38 33.96 61.36
C ASN A 376 5.00 33.37 60.09
N GLU A 377 4.35 32.33 59.56
CA GLU A 377 4.79 31.62 58.35
C GLU A 377 4.74 32.49 57.09
N GLY A 378 3.94 33.56 57.05
CA GLY A 378 3.92 34.52 55.95
C GLY A 378 5.16 35.42 55.94
N ALA A 379 5.57 35.91 57.12
CA ALA A 379 6.74 36.78 57.29
C ALA A 379 8.06 36.02 57.52
N LYS A 380 8.02 34.69 57.70
CA LYS A 380 9.14 33.84 58.12
C LYS A 380 9.81 34.31 59.42
N THR A 381 9.00 34.79 60.38
CA THR A 381 9.46 35.27 61.68
C THR A 381 8.84 34.50 62.83
N ILE A 382 9.55 34.46 63.96
CA ILE A 382 9.08 33.92 65.23
C ILE A 382 9.29 35.01 66.28
N ALA A 383 8.22 35.46 66.92
CA ALA A 383 8.25 36.51 67.94
C ALA A 383 7.85 35.96 69.30
N LEU A 384 8.63 36.25 70.33
CA LEU A 384 8.39 35.79 71.71
C LEU A 384 8.92 36.82 72.71
N SER A 385 8.54 36.68 73.98
CA SER A 385 9.08 37.47 75.08
C SER A 385 9.36 36.58 76.27
N VAL A 386 10.58 36.63 76.80
CA VAL A 386 11.01 35.88 77.98
C VAL A 386 10.96 36.77 79.24
N PRO A 387 10.87 36.20 80.45
CA PRO A 387 10.93 36.98 81.69
C PRO A 387 12.19 37.85 81.79
N TYR A 388 12.06 39.02 82.42
CA TYR A 388 13.22 39.90 82.67
C TYR A 388 14.29 39.20 83.50
N GLY A 389 15.56 39.33 83.09
CA GLY A 389 16.70 38.63 83.71
C GLY A 389 16.95 37.21 83.20
N THR A 390 16.16 36.70 82.25
CA THR A 390 16.46 35.42 81.56
C THR A 390 17.80 35.53 80.82
N ASP A 391 18.70 34.57 81.03
CA ASP A 391 19.91 34.43 80.23
C ASP A 391 19.54 33.96 78.81
N VAL A 392 19.75 34.83 77.82
CA VAL A 392 19.45 34.57 76.40
C VAL A 392 20.62 33.90 75.66
N THR A 393 21.78 33.71 76.28
CA THR A 393 23.01 33.26 75.60
C THR A 393 23.04 31.76 75.29
N ALA A 394 22.21 30.96 75.96
CA ALA A 394 22.18 29.49 75.82
C ALA A 394 20.77 28.89 75.96
N LEU A 395 19.73 29.55 75.42
CA LEU A 395 18.35 29.04 75.49
C LEU A 395 18.15 27.83 74.57
N VAL A 396 17.40 26.83 75.05
CA VAL A 396 17.11 25.58 74.34
C VAL A 396 15.67 25.58 73.83
N PRO A 397 15.43 25.78 72.52
CA PRO A 397 14.09 25.75 71.95
C PRO A 397 13.62 24.33 71.65
N SER A 398 12.32 24.10 71.82
CA SER A 398 11.60 22.97 71.23
C SER A 398 10.82 23.47 70.02
N ILE A 399 11.11 22.87 68.86
CA ILE A 399 10.65 23.33 67.55
C ILE A 399 9.84 22.21 66.89
N THR A 400 8.63 22.53 66.42
CA THR A 400 7.83 21.65 65.57
C THR A 400 7.83 22.21 64.15
N HIS A 401 8.07 21.36 63.15
CA HIS A 401 8.13 21.75 61.73
C HIS A 401 7.46 20.72 60.82
N SER A 402 7.16 21.13 59.59
CA SER A 402 6.49 20.29 58.58
C SER A 402 7.42 19.70 57.51
N GLY A 403 8.70 20.09 57.49
CA GLY A 403 9.71 19.56 56.55
C GLY A 403 10.50 18.38 57.12
N ALA A 404 11.37 17.79 56.30
CA ALA A 404 12.25 16.66 56.66
C ALA A 404 13.24 16.98 57.80
N SER A 405 13.69 18.24 57.91
CA SER A 405 14.62 18.66 58.97
C SER A 405 14.55 20.17 59.26
N VAL A 406 15.02 20.57 60.44
CA VAL A 406 15.29 21.97 60.80
C VAL A 406 16.72 22.11 61.32
N SER A 407 17.41 23.19 60.93
CA SER A 407 18.75 23.55 61.41
C SER A 407 18.81 25.03 61.83
N PRO A 408 19.28 25.39 63.04
CA PRO A 408 19.70 24.50 64.13
C PRO A 408 18.60 23.54 64.60
N ASN A 409 18.97 22.34 65.02
CA ASN A 409 18.03 21.30 65.42
C ASN A 409 17.26 21.70 66.69
N THR A 410 16.02 21.22 66.81
CA THR A 410 15.27 21.28 68.07
C THR A 410 16.07 20.67 69.24
N GLY A 411 16.03 21.31 70.41
CA GLY A 411 16.78 20.88 71.59
C GLY A 411 18.25 21.32 71.65
N VAL A 412 18.77 22.02 70.64
CA VAL A 412 20.14 22.58 70.66
C VAL A 412 20.13 23.99 71.25
N ALA A 413 20.96 24.25 72.27
CA ALA A 413 21.11 25.58 72.85
C ALA A 413 21.58 26.61 71.81
N GLN A 414 20.97 27.79 71.80
CA GLN A 414 21.31 28.90 70.89
C GLN A 414 21.45 30.22 71.66
N ASN A 415 22.24 31.14 71.09
CA ASN A 415 22.45 32.47 71.64
C ASN A 415 21.53 33.50 70.97
N PHE A 416 20.52 33.95 71.70
CA PHE A 416 19.50 34.91 71.26
C PHE A 416 19.83 36.36 71.65
N THR A 417 21.10 36.71 71.89
CA THR A 417 21.54 38.13 71.95
C THR A 417 21.32 38.86 70.63
N ASN A 418 21.23 38.11 69.53
CA ASN A 418 20.80 38.56 68.21
C ASN A 418 19.74 37.58 67.65
N SER A 419 19.07 37.95 66.56
CA SER A 419 18.15 37.05 65.86
C SER A 419 18.87 35.78 65.38
N VAL A 420 18.27 34.61 65.65
CA VAL A 420 18.77 33.30 65.19
C VAL A 420 17.94 32.83 64.00
N THR A 421 18.60 32.53 62.88
CA THR A 421 17.96 31.98 61.68
C THR A 421 17.82 30.46 61.78
N TYR A 422 16.63 29.96 61.45
CA TYR A 422 16.36 28.53 61.30
C TYR A 422 16.00 28.21 59.85
N THR A 423 16.63 27.19 59.29
CA THR A 423 16.35 26.67 57.95
C THR A 423 15.58 25.35 58.08
N VAL A 424 14.38 25.29 57.50
CA VAL A 424 13.62 24.03 57.35
C VAL A 424 13.81 23.51 55.93
N THR A 425 14.23 22.27 55.80
CA THR A 425 14.42 21.58 54.52
C THR A 425 13.24 20.64 54.27
N ALA A 426 12.70 20.66 53.05
CA ALA A 426 11.66 19.73 52.58
C ALA A 426 12.25 18.32 52.32
N GLU A 427 11.40 17.34 51.99
CA GLU A 427 11.85 15.99 51.57
C GLU A 427 12.42 15.96 50.15
#